data_AF-A0A7X7DVF9-F1
#
_entry.id   AF-A0A7X7DVF9-F1
#
_cell.length_a   1.000
_cell.length_b   1.000
_cell.length_c   1.000
_cell.angle_alpha   90.00
_cell.angle_beta   90.00
_cell.angle_gamma   90.00
#
_symmetry.space_group_name_H-M   'P 1'
#
loop_
_entity.id
_entity.type
_entity.pdbx_description
1 polymer ?
#
loop_
_entity_poly.entity_id
_entity_poly.type
_entity_poly.pdbx_seq_one_letter_code
_entity_poly.pdbx_strand_id
1 'polypeptide(L)'
;LDREPGAFLYCGFQRDVSREELTRRIADGTVTEVLHKAPVEPGDVFFMEAGTVHAIGAGILIAEIQQSSNTTYRVFDYGRRGPDGKERPLHIEKALDVARRGPACSVPPGSRPPVILPGSTLRRLARCAHFSVELLELSEHCEYRTDETSFLSLLCLEGSARLAEGEWGFDIAKGDSVFVPARKGSVFLEGRGTFLLTTVPDGEL
;
A
#
# COMPACT_ATOMS: atom_id res chain seq x y z
N LEU A 1 -7.71 2.86 -5.25
CA LEU A 1 -9.01 2.19 -5.39
C LEU A 1 -9.98 3.09 -6.12
N ASP A 2 -10.09 4.34 -5.70
CA ASP A 2 -10.91 5.36 -6.37
C ASP A 2 -10.29 6.74 -6.15
N ARG A 3 -10.68 7.73 -6.97
CA ARG A 3 -10.17 9.09 -6.87
C ARG A 3 -11.13 10.16 -7.40
N GLU A 4 -11.10 11.34 -6.78
CA GLU A 4 -11.72 12.55 -7.31
C GLU A 4 -10.85 13.20 -8.41
N PRO A 5 -11.43 14.00 -9.32
CA PRO A 5 -10.66 14.77 -10.29
C PRO A 5 -9.58 15.64 -9.65
N GLY A 6 -8.34 15.51 -10.17
CA GLY A 6 -7.20 16.28 -9.68
C GLY A 6 -6.52 15.72 -8.43
N ALA A 7 -6.94 14.54 -7.96
CA ALA A 7 -6.27 13.82 -6.89
C ALA A 7 -4.81 13.49 -7.24
N PHE A 8 -3.95 13.51 -6.22
CA PHE A 8 -2.51 13.30 -6.39
C PHE A 8 -1.86 12.81 -5.09
N LEU A 9 -0.66 12.24 -5.22
CA LEU A 9 0.19 11.85 -4.11
C LEU A 9 1.54 12.58 -4.22
N TYR A 10 2.08 13.05 -3.10
CA TYR A 10 3.48 13.47 -3.04
C TYR A 10 4.36 12.24 -2.81
N CYS A 11 5.32 11.98 -3.69
CA CYS A 11 6.21 10.82 -3.62
C CYS A 11 7.66 11.21 -3.90
N GLY A 12 8.45 11.39 -2.83
CA GLY A 12 9.84 11.84 -2.93
C GLY A 12 9.95 13.26 -3.47
N PHE A 13 11.14 13.61 -3.96
CA PHE A 13 11.45 14.93 -4.49
C PHE A 13 11.50 14.95 -6.02
N GLN A 14 11.24 16.09 -6.64
CA GLN A 14 11.34 16.23 -8.11
C GLN A 14 12.79 16.14 -8.62
N ARG A 15 13.75 16.38 -7.73
CA ARG A 15 15.19 16.36 -7.95
C ARG A 15 15.89 16.09 -6.63
N ASP A 16 17.19 15.92 -6.65
CA ASP A 16 17.97 15.91 -5.42
C ASP A 16 17.89 17.26 -4.69
N VAL A 17 17.73 17.18 -3.37
CA VAL A 17 17.61 18.29 -2.43
C VAL A 17 18.63 18.09 -1.30
N SER A 18 19.38 19.12 -0.95
CA SER A 18 20.34 19.02 0.16
C SER A 18 19.62 19.00 1.53
N ARG A 19 20.29 18.54 2.59
CA ARG A 19 19.72 18.61 3.95
C ARG A 19 19.43 20.07 4.34
N GLU A 20 20.30 20.99 3.94
CA GLU A 20 20.20 22.43 4.21
C GLU A 20 19.04 23.07 3.44
N GLU A 21 18.84 22.72 2.17
CA GLU A 21 17.68 23.17 1.41
C GLU A 21 16.37 22.63 2.03
N LEU A 22 16.32 21.33 2.35
CA LEU A 22 15.14 20.73 2.97
C LEU A 22 14.81 21.40 4.31
N THR A 23 15.82 21.63 5.15
CA THR A 23 15.66 22.30 6.44
C THR A 23 15.08 23.71 6.28
N ARG A 24 15.63 24.50 5.35
CA ARG A 24 15.12 25.86 5.05
C ARG A 24 13.68 25.82 4.56
N ARG A 25 13.37 24.97 3.57
CA ARG A 25 12.01 24.86 3.02
C ARG A 25 10.98 24.36 4.02
N ILE A 26 11.37 23.52 4.97
CA ILE A 26 10.50 23.13 6.10
C ILE A 26 10.22 24.33 6.99
N ALA A 27 11.24 25.08 7.39
CA ALA A 27 11.10 26.27 8.24
C ALA A 27 10.25 27.36 7.56
N ASP A 28 10.42 27.53 6.25
CA ASP A 28 9.69 28.52 5.45
C ASP A 28 8.29 28.04 5.02
N GLY A 29 7.92 26.78 5.28
CA GLY A 29 6.63 26.19 4.87
C GLY A 29 6.50 25.94 3.36
N THR A 30 7.61 25.92 2.62
CA THR A 30 7.68 25.78 1.15
C THR A 30 8.16 24.40 0.68
N VAL A 31 8.18 23.41 1.57
CA VAL A 31 8.65 22.05 1.25
C VAL A 31 7.89 21.39 0.09
N THR A 32 6.58 21.66 -0.02
CA THR A 32 5.73 21.07 -1.06
C THR A 32 6.10 21.50 -2.48
N GLU A 33 6.83 22.59 -2.64
CA GLU A 33 7.27 23.09 -3.96
C GLU A 33 8.36 22.22 -4.60
N VAL A 34 9.09 21.44 -3.80
CA VAL A 34 10.16 20.54 -4.29
C VAL A 34 9.76 19.06 -4.25
N LEU A 35 8.57 18.75 -3.71
CA LEU A 35 8.04 17.39 -3.71
C LEU A 35 7.52 17.02 -5.10
N HIS A 36 7.73 15.77 -5.48
CA HIS A 36 7.16 15.25 -6.72
C HIS A 36 5.66 14.98 -6.52
N LYS A 37 4.83 15.74 -7.24
CA LYS A 37 3.38 15.64 -7.23
C LYS A 37 2.94 14.68 -8.34
N ALA A 38 2.65 13.43 -7.98
CA ALA A 38 2.20 12.41 -8.91
C ALA A 38 0.66 12.40 -8.99
N PRO A 39 0.05 12.69 -10.15
CA PRO A 39 -1.37 12.39 -10.38
C PRO A 39 -1.63 10.90 -10.20
N VAL A 40 -2.84 10.54 -9.77
CA VAL A 40 -3.22 9.14 -9.52
C VAL A 40 -4.48 8.75 -10.25
N GLU A 41 -4.51 7.50 -10.71
CA GLU A 41 -5.66 6.84 -11.30
C GLU A 41 -6.04 5.56 -10.55
N PRO A 42 -7.30 5.11 -10.59
CA PRO A 42 -7.68 3.81 -10.06
C PRO A 42 -6.83 2.69 -10.69
N GLY A 43 -6.27 1.83 -9.84
CA GLY A 43 -5.37 0.75 -10.25
C GLY A 43 -3.88 1.08 -10.14
N ASP A 44 -3.51 2.34 -9.92
CA ASP A 44 -2.12 2.70 -9.64
C ASP A 44 -1.61 2.06 -8.35
N VAL A 45 -0.33 1.68 -8.38
CA VAL A 45 0.38 1.06 -7.24
C VAL A 45 1.63 1.87 -6.95
N PHE A 46 1.74 2.34 -5.71
CA PHE A 46 2.89 3.09 -5.23
C PHE A 46 3.58 2.29 -4.13
N PHE A 47 4.89 2.10 -4.23
CA PHE A 47 5.69 1.47 -3.18
C PHE A 47 6.52 2.53 -2.48
N MET A 48 6.17 2.86 -1.23
CA MET A 48 6.88 3.85 -0.43
C MET A 48 8.01 3.19 0.37
N GLU A 49 9.25 3.30 -0.11
CA GLU A 49 10.41 2.88 0.67
C GLU A 49 10.57 3.72 1.94
N ALA A 50 11.08 3.11 3.02
CA ALA A 50 11.43 3.82 4.23
C ALA A 50 12.38 5.00 3.94
N GLY A 51 12.06 6.15 4.53
CA GLY A 51 12.77 7.41 4.29
C GLY A 51 12.23 8.23 3.11
N THR A 52 11.34 7.69 2.28
CA THR A 52 10.67 8.48 1.23
C THR A 52 9.77 9.53 1.88
N VAL A 53 10.01 10.80 1.59
CA VAL A 53 9.08 11.87 1.99
C VAL A 53 7.83 11.78 1.11
N HIS A 54 6.67 11.59 1.71
CA HIS A 54 5.42 11.40 0.98
C HIS A 54 4.21 11.96 1.74
N ALA A 55 3.13 12.20 1.01
CA ALA A 55 1.84 12.57 1.57
C ALA A 55 0.71 12.24 0.59
N ILE A 56 -0.40 11.73 1.13
CA ILE A 56 -1.62 11.45 0.36
C ILE A 56 -2.40 12.75 0.22
N GLY A 57 -2.69 13.16 -1.02
CA GLY A 57 -3.54 14.31 -1.32
C GLY A 57 -5.02 14.03 -1.03
N ALA A 58 -5.85 15.07 -1.15
CA ALA A 58 -7.30 14.94 -0.96
C ALA A 58 -7.94 14.11 -2.09
N GLY A 59 -9.11 13.52 -1.79
CA GLY A 59 -9.94 12.84 -2.78
C GLY A 59 -9.40 11.49 -3.24
N ILE A 60 -8.68 10.74 -2.39
CA ILE A 60 -8.15 9.41 -2.72
C ILE A 60 -8.71 8.36 -1.77
N LEU A 61 -9.23 7.26 -2.33
CA LEU A 61 -9.50 6.03 -1.61
C LEU A 61 -8.40 5.00 -1.92
N ILE A 62 -7.66 4.57 -0.91
CA ILE A 62 -6.54 3.62 -1.03
C ILE A 62 -6.70 2.40 -0.13
N ALA A 63 -6.04 1.30 -0.53
CA ALA A 63 -5.65 0.24 0.38
C ALA A 63 -4.15 0.41 0.64
N GLU A 64 -3.76 0.56 1.91
CA GLU A 64 -2.37 0.73 2.32
C GLU A 64 -1.90 -0.53 3.05
N ILE A 65 -0.91 -1.21 2.47
CA ILE A 65 -0.25 -2.37 3.09
C ILE A 65 1.07 -1.87 3.65
N GLN A 66 1.21 -1.96 4.97
CA GLN A 66 2.40 -1.48 5.67
C GLN A 66 2.86 -2.50 6.71
N GLN A 67 4.09 -2.31 7.18
CA GLN A 67 4.57 -3.01 8.37
C GLN A 67 3.71 -2.63 9.57
N SER A 68 3.62 -3.51 10.58
CA SER A 68 3.03 -3.17 11.87
C SER A 68 3.95 -2.23 12.64
N SER A 69 3.96 -0.96 12.22
CA SER A 69 4.76 0.14 12.78
C SER A 69 3.93 1.42 12.73
N ASN A 70 3.96 2.18 13.82
CA ASN A 70 3.26 3.47 13.92
C ASN A 70 4.25 4.65 13.92
N THR A 71 5.45 4.47 13.38
CA THR A 71 6.47 5.52 13.36
C THR A 71 6.25 6.47 12.20
N THR A 72 5.95 7.74 12.49
CA THR A 72 5.80 8.79 11.46
C THR A 72 6.54 10.06 11.86
N TYR A 73 7.46 10.52 11.01
CA TYR A 73 8.11 11.82 11.18
C TYR A 73 7.49 12.85 10.26
N ARG A 74 6.72 13.76 10.87
CA ARG A 74 5.99 14.80 10.16
C ARG A 74 6.87 16.02 9.96
N VAL A 75 7.03 16.47 8.72
CA VAL A 75 7.82 17.66 8.38
C VAL A 75 6.96 18.89 8.11
N PHE A 76 5.72 18.69 7.66
CA PHE A 76 4.77 19.75 7.38
C PHE A 76 3.34 19.22 7.51
N ASP A 77 2.42 20.07 7.94
CA ASP A 77 1.03 19.65 8.20
C ASP A 77 -0.04 20.67 7.84
N TYR A 78 0.31 21.65 7.00
CA TYR A 78 -0.61 22.68 6.52
C TYR A 78 -1.24 23.52 7.63
N GLY A 79 -0.55 23.68 8.77
CA GLY A 79 -1.06 24.42 9.93
C GLY A 79 -2.33 23.82 10.55
N ARG A 80 -2.61 22.54 10.28
CA ARG A 80 -3.82 21.89 10.80
C ARG A 80 -3.74 21.70 12.30
N ARG A 81 -4.87 21.97 12.96
CA ARG A 81 -5.05 21.74 14.38
C ARG A 81 -5.60 20.34 14.62
N GLY A 82 -5.10 19.69 15.67
CA GLY A 82 -5.62 18.43 16.17
C GLY A 82 -6.96 18.60 16.89
N PRO A 83 -7.55 17.49 17.36
CA PRO A 83 -8.80 17.50 18.13
C PRO A 83 -8.73 18.34 19.42
N ASP A 84 -7.51 18.56 19.92
CA ASP A 84 -7.22 19.40 21.09
C ASP A 84 -7.07 20.90 20.77
N GLY A 85 -7.24 21.29 19.50
CA GLY A 85 -7.11 22.66 19.03
C GLY A 85 -5.67 23.16 18.86
N LYS A 86 -4.65 22.31 19.08
CA LYS A 86 -3.23 22.64 18.92
C LYS A 86 -2.69 22.13 17.59
N GLU A 87 -1.61 22.72 17.10
CA GLU A 87 -0.91 22.16 15.94
C GLU A 87 -0.34 20.77 16.28
N ARG A 88 -0.43 19.87 15.31
CA ARG A 88 0.13 18.51 15.50
C ARG A 88 1.65 18.56 15.54
N PRO A 89 2.29 17.71 16.35
CA PRO A 89 3.73 17.72 16.49
C PRO A 89 4.45 17.43 15.17
N LEU A 90 5.47 18.24 14.89
CA LEU A 90 6.44 18.01 13.83
C LEU A 90 7.68 17.31 14.41
N HIS A 91 8.35 16.52 13.60
CA HIS A 91 9.51 15.70 13.99
C HIS A 91 10.71 16.00 13.08
N ILE A 92 11.08 17.27 12.97
CA ILE A 92 11.98 17.76 11.90
C ILE A 92 13.34 17.08 11.90
N GLU A 93 14.08 17.13 13.01
CA GLU A 93 15.43 16.52 13.07
C GLU A 93 15.41 15.02 12.76
N LYS A 94 14.47 14.29 13.36
CA LYS A 94 14.30 12.85 13.10
C LYS A 94 13.97 12.56 11.64
N ALA A 95 13.15 13.41 11.00
CA ALA A 95 12.85 13.29 9.59
C ALA A 95 14.10 13.55 8.73
N LEU A 96 14.87 14.60 9.03
CA LEU A 96 16.09 14.96 8.30
C LEU A 96 17.16 13.85 8.35
N ASP A 97 17.23 13.12 9.46
CA ASP A 97 18.17 12.01 9.65
C ASP A 97 17.86 10.80 8.78
N VAL A 98 16.58 10.54 8.48
CA VAL A 98 16.15 9.34 7.73
C VAL A 98 15.67 9.63 6.31
N ALA A 99 15.45 10.90 5.95
CA ALA A 99 14.89 11.27 4.67
C ALA A 99 15.83 10.94 3.50
N ARG A 100 15.30 10.19 2.53
CA ARG A 100 15.84 10.11 1.17
C ARG A 100 15.46 11.40 0.43
N ARG A 101 16.46 12.16 0.00
CA ARG A 101 16.28 13.53 -0.51
C ARG A 101 16.37 13.63 -2.04
N GLY A 102 15.98 12.58 -2.75
CA GLY A 102 15.97 12.54 -4.20
C GLY A 102 14.64 12.02 -4.75
N PRO A 103 14.56 11.84 -6.08
CA PRO A 103 13.44 11.17 -6.71
C PRO A 103 13.22 9.76 -6.15
N ALA A 104 11.96 9.39 -5.93
CA ALA A 104 11.58 8.03 -5.54
C ALA A 104 11.18 7.21 -6.78
N CYS A 105 11.57 5.94 -6.80
CA CYS A 105 11.29 5.04 -7.93
C CYS A 105 9.79 4.72 -8.01
N SER A 106 9.23 4.70 -9.22
CA SER A 106 7.81 4.39 -9.43
C SER A 106 7.50 2.90 -9.51
N VAL A 107 8.49 2.06 -9.83
CA VAL A 107 8.26 0.62 -10.04
C VAL A 107 8.34 -0.12 -8.71
N PRO A 108 7.25 -0.76 -8.25
CA PRO A 108 7.30 -1.54 -7.03
C PRO A 108 8.28 -2.72 -7.14
N PRO A 109 9.13 -2.94 -6.12
CA PRO A 109 10.08 -4.05 -6.11
C PRO A 109 9.34 -5.38 -6.14
N GLY A 110 9.92 -6.36 -6.84
CA GLY A 110 9.37 -7.71 -6.91
C GLY A 110 8.03 -7.84 -7.66
N SER A 111 7.54 -6.77 -8.29
CA SER A 111 6.38 -6.84 -9.19
C SER A 111 6.62 -7.83 -10.32
N ARG A 112 5.57 -8.55 -10.73
CA ARG A 112 5.64 -9.53 -11.83
C ARG A 112 4.41 -9.40 -12.73
N PRO A 113 4.53 -9.74 -14.03
CA PRO A 113 3.39 -9.81 -14.93
C PRO A 113 2.28 -10.76 -14.40
N PRO A 114 1.03 -10.59 -14.86
CA PRO A 114 -0.06 -11.49 -14.48
C PRO A 114 0.19 -12.94 -14.92
N VAL A 115 -0.24 -13.87 -14.09
CA VAL A 115 -0.34 -15.30 -14.37
C VAL A 115 -1.82 -15.63 -14.56
N ILE A 116 -2.15 -16.26 -15.69
CA ILE A 116 -3.52 -16.70 -16.00
C ILE A 116 -3.73 -18.08 -15.39
N LEU A 117 -4.78 -18.22 -14.60
CA LEU A 117 -5.22 -19.46 -13.98
C LEU A 117 -6.64 -19.78 -14.47
N PRO A 118 -7.12 -21.02 -14.32
CA PRO A 118 -8.54 -21.32 -14.54
C PRO A 118 -9.42 -20.37 -13.72
N GLY A 119 -10.35 -19.68 -14.39
CA GLY A 119 -11.31 -18.75 -13.78
C GLY A 119 -10.75 -17.52 -13.06
N SER A 120 -9.44 -17.24 -13.15
CA SER A 120 -8.82 -16.10 -12.45
C SER A 120 -7.49 -15.65 -13.07
N THR A 121 -7.09 -14.42 -12.76
CA THR A 121 -5.77 -13.87 -13.09
C THR A 121 -5.10 -13.37 -11.82
N LEU A 122 -3.83 -13.71 -11.62
CA LEU A 122 -3.06 -13.30 -10.44
C LEU A 122 -1.85 -12.48 -10.84
N ARG A 123 -1.72 -11.25 -10.34
CA ARG A 123 -0.59 -10.35 -10.61
C ARG A 123 0.10 -9.96 -9.32
N ARG A 124 1.42 -10.15 -9.23
CA ARG A 124 2.19 -9.63 -8.08
C ARG A 124 2.42 -8.13 -8.23
N LEU A 125 1.86 -7.36 -7.29
CA LEU A 125 1.99 -5.91 -7.27
C LEU A 125 3.31 -5.47 -6.66
N ALA A 126 3.73 -6.09 -5.55
CA ALA A 126 4.98 -5.79 -4.87
C ALA A 126 5.44 -6.97 -4.00
N ARG A 127 6.74 -7.06 -3.74
CA ARG A 127 7.33 -7.93 -2.72
C ARG A 127 8.56 -7.27 -2.11
N CYS A 128 8.62 -7.27 -0.77
CA CYS A 128 9.77 -6.81 0.01
C CYS A 128 10.07 -7.79 1.15
N ALA A 129 10.96 -7.43 2.08
CA ALA A 129 11.33 -8.30 3.21
C ALA A 129 10.17 -8.57 4.19
N HIS A 130 9.10 -7.78 4.14
CA HIS A 130 8.05 -7.77 5.16
C HIS A 130 6.70 -8.26 4.66
N PHE A 131 6.42 -8.11 3.36
CA PHE A 131 5.15 -8.51 2.75
C PHE A 131 5.32 -8.78 1.25
N SER A 132 4.42 -9.62 0.73
CA SER A 132 4.14 -9.77 -0.70
C SER A 132 2.67 -9.46 -0.92
N VAL A 133 2.38 -8.66 -1.95
CA VAL A 133 1.01 -8.26 -2.30
C VAL A 133 0.73 -8.71 -3.73
N GLU A 134 -0.36 -9.46 -3.89
CA GLU A 134 -0.85 -9.95 -5.17
C GLU A 134 -2.28 -9.45 -5.39
N LEU A 135 -2.61 -9.12 -6.63
CA LEU A 135 -3.95 -8.76 -7.07
C LEU A 135 -4.55 -9.97 -7.77
N LEU A 136 -5.64 -10.48 -7.22
CA LEU A 136 -6.45 -11.55 -7.81
C LEU A 136 -7.66 -10.94 -8.50
N GLU A 137 -7.74 -11.10 -9.81
CA GLU A 137 -8.93 -10.83 -10.62
C GLU A 137 -9.69 -12.13 -10.82
N LEU A 138 -10.77 -12.32 -10.07
CA LEU A 138 -11.58 -13.53 -10.05
C LEU A 138 -12.76 -13.39 -11.03
N SER A 139 -12.86 -14.31 -11.99
CA SER A 139 -13.97 -14.37 -12.96
C SER A 139 -14.93 -15.54 -12.71
N GLU A 140 -14.44 -16.59 -12.04
CA GLU A 140 -15.23 -17.77 -11.69
C GLU A 140 -14.71 -18.44 -10.43
N HIS A 141 -13.47 -18.95 -10.46
CA HIS A 141 -12.88 -19.66 -9.34
C HIS A 141 -11.37 -19.42 -9.18
N CYS A 142 -10.84 -19.67 -7.98
CA CYS A 142 -9.42 -19.67 -7.70
C CYS A 142 -9.12 -20.65 -6.55
N GLU A 143 -8.19 -21.57 -6.75
CA GLU A 143 -7.57 -22.31 -5.66
C GLU A 143 -6.30 -21.56 -5.23
N TYR A 144 -6.25 -21.14 -3.97
CA TYR A 144 -5.05 -20.56 -3.37
C TYR A 144 -4.47 -21.52 -2.34
N ARG A 145 -3.22 -21.94 -2.56
CA ARG A 145 -2.52 -22.84 -1.65
C ARG A 145 -1.93 -22.06 -0.48
N THR A 146 -2.12 -22.59 0.72
CA THR A 146 -1.53 -22.07 1.96
C THR A 146 -0.53 -23.07 2.53
N ASP A 147 0.44 -22.55 3.27
CA ASP A 147 1.43 -23.34 3.99
C ASP A 147 1.58 -22.83 5.42
N GLU A 148 2.50 -23.44 6.16
CA GLU A 148 2.73 -23.12 7.57
C GLU A 148 3.65 -21.91 7.77
N THR A 149 4.17 -21.31 6.69
CA THR A 149 5.17 -20.25 6.79
C THR A 149 4.58 -18.85 6.75
N SER A 150 3.40 -18.69 6.12
CA SER A 150 2.68 -17.42 6.06
C SER A 150 1.19 -17.56 6.27
N PHE A 151 0.59 -16.56 6.92
CA PHE A 151 -0.86 -16.34 6.82
C PHE A 151 -1.21 -15.71 5.47
N LEU A 152 -2.49 -15.78 5.10
CA LEU A 152 -3.04 -15.02 3.98
C LEU A 152 -4.06 -14.01 4.50
N SER A 153 -3.84 -12.74 4.19
CA SER A 153 -4.82 -11.66 4.38
C SER A 153 -5.47 -11.34 3.04
N LEU A 154 -6.78 -11.54 2.94
CA LEU A 154 -7.60 -11.16 1.79
C LEU A 154 -8.34 -9.85 2.07
N LEU A 155 -8.40 -8.97 1.08
CA LEU A 155 -9.28 -7.80 1.08
C LEU A 155 -10.07 -7.79 -0.24
N CYS A 156 -11.40 -7.82 -0.16
CA CYS A 156 -12.26 -7.69 -1.33
C CYS A 156 -12.37 -6.23 -1.75
N LEU A 157 -11.77 -5.86 -2.87
CA LEU A 157 -11.82 -4.51 -3.41
C LEU A 157 -13.12 -4.25 -4.17
N GLU A 158 -13.59 -5.25 -4.91
CA GLU A 158 -14.79 -5.20 -5.75
C GLU A 158 -15.42 -6.59 -5.89
N GLY A 159 -16.73 -6.61 -6.14
CA GLY A 159 -17.48 -7.84 -6.36
C GLY A 159 -17.76 -8.62 -5.07
N SER A 160 -17.91 -9.93 -5.22
CA SER A 160 -18.19 -10.87 -4.14
C SER A 160 -17.78 -12.29 -4.52
N ALA A 161 -17.39 -13.08 -3.53
CA ALA A 161 -17.08 -14.49 -3.69
C ALA A 161 -17.48 -15.28 -2.44
N ARG A 162 -17.62 -16.59 -2.58
CA ARG A 162 -17.64 -17.52 -1.45
C ARG A 162 -16.21 -18.00 -1.21
N LEU A 163 -15.69 -17.83 0.00
CA LEU A 163 -14.45 -18.44 0.43
C LEU A 163 -14.77 -19.76 1.14
N ALA A 164 -14.12 -20.84 0.74
CA ALA A 164 -14.34 -22.17 1.30
C ALA A 164 -13.04 -22.93 1.57
N GLU A 165 -13.07 -23.79 2.58
CA GLU A 165 -12.07 -24.80 2.89
C GLU A 165 -12.78 -26.06 3.41
N GLY A 166 -12.76 -27.14 2.62
CA GLY A 166 -13.55 -28.33 2.92
C GLY A 166 -15.04 -28.02 2.98
N GLU A 167 -15.70 -28.43 4.06
CA GLU A 167 -17.14 -28.19 4.30
C GLU A 167 -17.45 -26.78 4.85
N TRP A 168 -16.43 -26.04 5.28
CA TRP A 168 -16.61 -24.70 5.82
C TRP A 168 -16.50 -23.65 4.72
N GLY A 169 -17.36 -22.64 4.77
CA GLY A 169 -17.24 -21.48 3.90
C GLY A 169 -18.23 -20.38 4.25
N PHE A 170 -17.93 -19.18 3.77
CA PHE A 170 -18.73 -17.98 4.00
C PHE A 170 -18.56 -17.01 2.82
N ASP A 171 -19.53 -16.12 2.67
CA ASP A 171 -19.52 -15.14 1.58
C ASP A 171 -18.72 -13.91 2.00
N ILE A 172 -17.96 -13.37 1.04
CA ILE A 172 -17.18 -12.13 1.15
C ILE A 172 -17.61 -11.18 0.05
N ALA A 173 -17.77 -9.90 0.38
CA ALA A 173 -18.13 -8.85 -0.54
C ALA A 173 -17.21 -7.64 -0.40
N LYS A 174 -17.33 -6.67 -1.32
CA LYS A 174 -16.54 -5.43 -1.32
C LYS A 174 -16.46 -4.80 0.09
N GLY A 175 -15.23 -4.58 0.55
CA GLY A 175 -14.93 -4.00 1.86
C GLY A 175 -14.62 -5.05 2.94
N ASP A 176 -14.98 -6.31 2.74
CA ASP A 176 -14.65 -7.38 3.68
C ASP A 176 -13.16 -7.71 3.64
N SER A 177 -12.62 -8.00 4.82
CA SER A 177 -11.27 -8.52 4.99
C SER A 177 -11.31 -9.86 5.72
N VAL A 178 -10.48 -10.79 5.27
CA VAL A 178 -10.41 -12.14 5.82
C VAL A 178 -8.97 -12.49 6.16
N PHE A 179 -8.81 -13.09 7.33
CA PHE A 179 -7.55 -13.67 7.78
C PHE A 179 -7.61 -15.20 7.68
N VAL A 180 -6.71 -15.78 6.90
CA VAL A 180 -6.51 -17.23 6.81
C VAL A 180 -5.19 -17.56 7.52
N PRO A 181 -5.24 -18.29 8.66
CA PRO A 181 -4.04 -18.68 9.40
C PRO A 181 -3.05 -19.50 8.57
N ALA A 182 -1.75 -19.37 8.91
CA ALA A 182 -0.68 -20.18 8.36
C ALA A 182 -0.92 -21.67 8.71
N ARG A 183 -1.29 -22.45 7.70
CA ARG A 183 -1.44 -23.90 7.76
C ARG A 183 -1.33 -24.47 6.35
N LYS A 184 -0.87 -25.70 6.26
CA LYS A 184 -0.89 -26.44 5.00
C LYS A 184 -2.32 -26.73 4.56
N GLY A 185 -2.71 -26.25 3.38
CA GLY A 185 -4.06 -26.43 2.85
C GLY A 185 -4.30 -25.69 1.54
N SER A 186 -5.57 -25.64 1.14
CA SER A 186 -6.03 -24.82 0.03
C SER A 186 -7.31 -24.12 0.45
N VAL A 187 -7.42 -22.84 0.12
CA VAL A 187 -8.67 -22.09 0.17
C VAL A 187 -9.19 -21.90 -1.25
N PHE A 188 -10.50 -22.03 -1.42
CA PHE A 188 -11.19 -21.90 -2.69
C PHE A 188 -12.02 -20.63 -2.67
N LEU A 189 -11.83 -19.79 -3.68
CA LEU A 189 -12.71 -18.66 -3.95
C LEU A 189 -13.58 -19.00 -5.15
N GLU A 190 -14.90 -18.84 -5.01
CA GLU A 190 -15.86 -19.00 -6.10
C GLU A 190 -16.72 -17.74 -6.20
N GLY A 191 -16.73 -17.09 -7.36
CA GLY A 191 -17.46 -15.86 -7.58
C GLY A 191 -16.78 -14.93 -8.59
N ARG A 192 -17.00 -13.62 -8.42
CA ARG A 192 -16.47 -12.59 -9.31
C ARG A 192 -16.06 -11.36 -8.52
N GLY A 193 -14.86 -10.86 -8.77
CA GLY A 193 -14.38 -9.67 -8.08
C GLY A 193 -12.88 -9.47 -8.18
N THR A 194 -12.41 -8.46 -7.47
CA THR A 194 -10.99 -8.14 -7.37
C THR A 194 -10.58 -8.17 -5.91
N PHE A 195 -9.52 -8.91 -5.61
CA PHE A 195 -9.06 -9.15 -4.24
C PHE A 195 -7.58 -8.80 -4.11
N LEU A 196 -7.20 -8.15 -3.02
CA LEU A 196 -5.79 -8.06 -2.62
C LEU A 196 -5.48 -9.23 -1.70
N LEU A 197 -4.43 -9.97 -2.07
CA LEU A 197 -3.88 -11.07 -1.30
C LEU A 197 -2.54 -10.60 -0.72
N THR A 198 -2.42 -10.63 0.61
CA THR A 198 -1.20 -10.24 1.30
C THR A 198 -0.67 -11.40 2.12
N THR A 199 0.61 -11.70 1.93
CA THR A 199 1.36 -12.73 2.66
C THR A 199 2.66 -12.16 3.20
N VAL A 200 3.27 -12.83 4.18
CA VAL A 200 4.62 -12.55 4.67
C VAL A 200 5.57 -13.49 3.92
N PRO A 201 6.57 -12.97 3.19
CA PRO A 201 7.53 -13.81 2.51
C PRO A 201 8.35 -14.61 3.51
N ASP A 202 8.68 -15.85 3.15
CA ASP A 202 9.72 -16.62 3.84
C ASP A 202 11.00 -15.78 3.87
N GLY A 203 11.59 -15.67 5.06
CA GLY A 203 12.69 -14.76 5.34
C GLY A 203 13.94 -15.12 4.56
N GLU A 204 14.03 -14.63 3.31
CA GLU A 204 15.23 -14.46 2.50
C GLU A 204 14.85 -13.58 1.29
N LEU A 205 15.46 -12.40 1.21
CA LEU A 205 15.58 -11.58 -0.01
C LEU A 205 17.02 -11.68 -0.50
#